data_AF-A0A4D6XS50-F1
#
_entry.id   AF-A0A4D6XS50-F1
#
_cell.length_a   1.000
_cell.length_b   1.000
_cell.length_c   1.000
_cell.angle_alpha   90.00
_cell.angle_beta   90.00
_cell.angle_gamma   90.00
#
_symmetry.space_group_name_H-M   'P 1'
#
loop_
_entity.id
_entity.type
_entity.pdbx_description
1 polymer ?
#
loop_
_entity_poly.entity_id
_entity_poly.type
_entity_poly.pdbx_seq_one_letter_code
_entity_poly.pdbx_strand_id
1 'polypeptide(L)' 'MLLSKNSQIILRYSKFFQTKKVFFSGNIQDEFPLYLHTISTKINLLKYNNYIYFKKKILKILVFITIY' A
#
# COMPACT_ATOMS: atom_id res chain seq x y z
N MET A 1 -2.61 -7.12 13.10
CA MET A 1 -3.22 -6.13 12.17
C MET A 1 -4.33 -6.85 11.41
N LEU A 2 -5.56 -6.35 11.46
CA LEU A 2 -6.68 -6.98 10.75
C LEU A 2 -6.62 -6.54 9.28
N LEU A 3 -6.23 -7.43 8.38
CA LEU A 3 -6.21 -7.17 6.94
C LEU A 3 -7.61 -7.40 6.36
N SER A 4 -8.02 -6.55 5.44
CA SER A 4 -9.24 -6.75 4.65
C SER A 4 -9.14 -8.06 3.85
N LYS A 5 -10.30 -8.64 3.51
CA LYS A 5 -10.35 -9.87 2.69
C LYS A 5 -9.61 -9.70 1.36
N ASN A 6 -9.70 -8.52 0.74
CA ASN A 6 -9.02 -8.22 -0.52
C ASN A 6 -7.49 -8.23 -0.35
N SER A 7 -7.00 -7.57 0.69
CA SER A 7 -5.57 -7.55 1.00
C SER A 7 -5.04 -8.94 1.35
N GLN A 8 -5.83 -9.79 2.02
CA GLN A 8 -5.48 -11.19 2.28
C GLN A 8 -5.33 -12.01 0.99
N ILE A 9 -6.18 -11.77 -0.02
CA ILE A 9 -6.07 -12.46 -1.31
C ILE A 9 -4.77 -12.09 -2.01
N ILE A 10 -4.42 -10.79 -2.05
CA ILE A 10 -3.18 -10.32 -2.69
C ILE A 10 -1.94 -10.86 -1.96
N LEU A 11 -1.98 -10.95 -0.62
CA LEU A 11 -0.89 -11.50 0.21
C LEU A 11 -0.52 -12.94 -0.15
N ARG A 12 -1.49 -13.76 -0.54
CA ARG A 12 -1.23 -15.16 -0.96
C ARG A 12 -0.27 -15.22 -2.16
N TYR A 13 -0.24 -14.16 -2.97
CA TYR A 13 0.63 -14.04 -4.14
C TYR A 13 1.79 -13.05 -3.91
N SER A 14 2.12 -12.73 -2.65
CA SER A 14 3.16 -11.74 -2.29
C SER A 14 4.52 -11.94 -3.00
N LYS A 15 4.95 -13.20 -3.20
CA LYS A 15 6.20 -13.51 -3.92
C LYS A 15 6.25 -12.94 -5.34
N PHE A 16 5.12 -12.91 -6.05
CA PHE A 16 5.03 -12.37 -7.40
C PHE A 16 5.38 -10.87 -7.45
N PHE A 17 5.05 -10.13 -6.39
CA PHE A 17 5.21 -8.68 -6.34
C PHE A 17 6.60 -8.21 -5.89
N GLN A 18 7.43 -9.09 -5.34
CA GLN A 18 8.77 -8.73 -4.82
C GLN A 18 9.66 -8.07 -5.87
N THR A 19 9.53 -8.47 -7.14
CA THR A 19 10.31 -7.95 -8.27
C THR A 19 9.55 -6.94 -9.13
N LYS A 20 8.41 -6.43 -8.64
CA LYS A 20 7.53 -5.54 -9.39
C LYS A 20 7.49 -4.15 -8.78
N LYS A 21 7.20 -3.15 -9.63
CA LYS A 21 6.78 -1.82 -9.21
C LYS A 21 5.26 -1.84 -9.14
N VAL A 22 4.69 -1.53 -7.98
CA VAL A 22 3.25 -1.69 -7.73
C VAL A 22 2.61 -0.35 -7.45
N PHE A 23 1.49 -0.08 -8.11
CA PHE A 23 0.65 1.09 -7.92
C PHE A 23 -0.68 0.66 -7.28
N PHE A 24 -0.94 1.14 -6.07
CA PHE A 24 -2.19 0.93 -5.36
C PHE A 24 -3.10 2.14 -5.56
N SER A 25 -4.34 1.90 -6.00
CA SER A 25 -5.37 2.92 -6.16
C SER A 25 -6.74 2.35 -5.83
N GLY A 26 -7.74 3.24 -5.75
CA GLY A 26 -9.12 2.88 -5.44
C GLY A 26 -9.39 2.90 -3.93
N ASN A 27 -10.27 2.00 -3.48
CA ASN A 27 -10.72 1.97 -2.09
C ASN A 27 -9.72 1.25 -1.19
N ILE A 28 -8.67 1.97 -0.78
CA ILE A 28 -7.65 1.47 0.14
C ILE A 28 -8.17 1.61 1.58
N GLN A 29 -8.57 0.48 2.15
CA GLN A 29 -9.22 0.40 3.47
C GLN A 29 -8.26 0.02 4.61
N ASP A 30 -7.10 -0.52 4.28
CA ASP A 30 -6.12 -1.03 5.23
C ASP A 30 -4.70 -0.69 4.80
N GLU A 31 -3.75 -0.90 5.71
CA GLU A 31 -2.36 -0.49 5.55
C GLU A 31 -1.53 -1.45 4.71
N PHE A 32 -2.17 -2.46 4.10
CA PHE A 32 -1.53 -3.50 3.31
C PHE A 32 -0.48 -2.98 2.31
N PRO A 33 -0.73 -1.90 1.55
CA PRO A 33 0.24 -1.37 0.61
C PRO A 33 1.61 -1.02 1.23
N LEU A 34 1.66 -0.66 2.51
CA LEU A 34 2.91 -0.33 3.21
C LEU A 34 3.75 -1.58 3.52
N TYR A 35 3.09 -2.72 3.74
CA TYR A 35 3.71 -3.96 4.20
C TYR A 35 4.09 -4.90 3.07
N LEU A 36 3.52 -4.73 1.87
CA LEU A 36 3.92 -5.54 0.72
C LEU A 36 5.38 -5.28 0.35
N HIS A 37 6.14 -6.35 0.13
CA HIS A 37 7.52 -6.27 -0.35
C HIS A 37 7.52 -6.17 -1.88
N THR A 38 8.05 -5.06 -2.41
CA THR A 38 8.09 -4.74 -3.84
C THR A 38 9.32 -3.87 -4.13
N ILE A 39 9.71 -3.73 -5.39
CA ILE A 39 10.80 -2.82 -5.79
C ILE A 39 10.46 -1.36 -5.46
N SER A 40 9.23 -0.94 -5.74
CA SER A 40 8.74 0.38 -5.40
C SER A 40 7.22 0.33 -5.25
N THR A 41 6.70 1.00 -4.22
CA THR A 41 5.26 1.12 -4.01
C THR A 41 4.83 2.56 -4.23
N LYS A 42 3.84 2.75 -5.09
CA LYS A 42 3.13 4.02 -5.21
C LYS A 42 1.71 3.83 -4.72
N ILE A 43 1.22 4.75 -3.90
CA ILE A 43 -0.10 4.67 -3.30
C ILE A 43 -0.85 5.96 -3.64
N ASN A 44 -1.99 5.82 -4.31
CA ASN A 44 -2.89 6.93 -4.56
C ASN A 44 -4.06 6.88 -3.58
N LEU A 45 -4.16 7.88 -2.71
CA LEU A 45 -5.20 7.97 -1.69
C LEU A 45 -6.20 9.06 -2.04
N LEU A 46 -7.49 8.70 -2.04
CA LEU A 46 -8.60 9.62 -2.32
C LEU A 46 -8.95 10.54 -1.16
N LYS A 47 -8.48 10.25 0.06
CA LYS A 47 -8.83 11.00 1.27
C LYS A 47 -7.58 11.53 1.94
N TYR A 48 -7.57 12.84 2.19
CA TYR A 48 -6.46 13.52 2.88
C TYR A 48 -6.17 12.94 4.28
N ASN A 49 -7.22 12.57 5.03
CA ASN A 49 -7.06 11.93 6.34
C ASN A 49 -6.32 10.59 6.24
N ASN A 50 -6.61 9.80 5.19
CA ASN A 50 -5.91 8.54 4.95
C ASN A 50 -4.44 8.82 4.59
N TYR A 51 -4.17 9.88 3.83
CA TYR A 51 -2.79 10.28 3.54
C TYR A 51 -2.00 10.62 4.80
N ILE A 52 -2.54 11.44 5.70
CA ILE A 52 -1.87 11.76 6.96
C ILE A 52 -1.59 10.48 7.76
N TYR A 53 -2.58 9.60 7.83
CA TYR A 53 -2.46 8.32 8.53
C TYR A 53 -1.34 7.45 7.95
N PHE A 54 -1.32 7.25 6.64
CA PHE A 54 -0.27 6.48 5.96
C PHE A 54 1.09 7.15 6.08
N LYS A 55 1.17 8.48 5.93
CA LYS A 55 2.43 9.24 6.02
C LYS A 55 3.10 9.08 7.38
N LYS A 56 2.33 9.08 8.47
CA LYS A 56 2.84 8.82 9.83
C LYS A 56 3.45 7.43 9.99
N LYS A 57 3.02 6.46 9.18
CA LYS A 57 3.44 5.05 9.26
C LYS A 57 4.43 4.63 8.18
N ILE A 58 4.83 5.54 7.28
CA ILE A 58 5.88 5.24 6.31
C ILE A 58 7.19 5.02 7.05
N LEU A 59 7.65 3.76 7.06
CA LEU A 59 8.98 3.36 7.50
C LEU A 59 9.92 3.11 6.31
N LYS A 60 9.40 3.05 5.08
CA LYS A 60 10.14 2.68 3.86
C LYS A 60 10.44 3.90 2.99
N ILE A 61 11.73 4.05 2.64
CA ILE A 61 12.27 5.07 1.72
C ILE A 61 11.65 5.00 0.30
N LEU A 62 11.12 3.84 -0.11
CA LEU A 62 10.65 3.58 -1.48
C LEU A 62 9.12 3.64 -1.66
N VAL A 63 8.39 4.17 -0.67
CA VAL A 63 6.93 4.37 -0.76
C VAL A 63 6.64 5.83 -1.12
N PHE A 64 5.99 6.06 -2.26
CA PHE A 64 5.51 7.37 -2.67
C PHE A 64 3.99 7.43 -2.53
N ILE A 65 3.49 8.47 -1.87
CA ILE A 65 2.05 8.68 -1.70
C ILE A 65 1.64 9.98 -2.38
N THR A 66 0.64 9.90 -3.24
CA THR A 66 0.03 11.04 -3.93
C THR A 66 -1.44 11.17 -3.51
N ILE A 67 -1.92 12.41 -3.46
CA ILE A 67 -3.33 12.75 -3.22
C ILE A 67 -3.81 13.51 -4.45
N TYR A 68 -5.02 13.19 -4.90
CA TYR A 68 -5.80 13.96 -5.87
C TYR A 68 -7.11 14.39 -5.23
#